data_AF-A0A7D5P5X8-F1
#
_entry.id   AF-A0A7D5P5X8-F1
#
_cell.length_a   1.000
_cell.length_b   1.000
_cell.length_c   1.000
_cell.angle_alpha   90.00
_cell.angle_beta   90.00
_cell.angle_gamma   90.00
#
_symmetry.space_group_name_H-M   'P 1'
#
loop_
_entity.id
_entity.type
_entity.pdbx_description
1 polymer ?
#
loop_
_entity_poly.entity_id
_entity_poly.type
_entity_poly.pdbx_seq_one_letter_code
_entity_poly.pdbx_strand_id
1 'polypeptide(L)'
;MTDMEERIRENLEWSISSVDQKLEAIKNSEENLRQKYNSLAMREQSIAVFYLVLGDRSQSKKWFGSSAAHKIKSVEQYRQYTHEGGSETWENEPLKVQKAMFSSILSQDEETIQNATNAALEIPEAYPEEYHGTRSWYDLVLTLSKCIRTDMEYQRHLKDLVEYADVFGETAALQDRGTASAIEGIVNEDNEQIADGIADMIPLHEKENDIGSPKASALVCRPAAAIYTFALMHGLDPEIDREYVPEALDDSYIEIRY
;
A
#
# COMPACT_ATOMS: atom_id res chain seq x y z
N MET A 1 8.86 18.87 19.01
CA MET A 1 7.67 18.42 18.27
C MET A 1 7.06 19.51 17.39
N THR A 2 7.03 20.79 17.82
CA THR A 2 6.43 21.89 17.05
C THR A 2 7.00 22.09 15.64
N ASP A 3 8.32 21.93 15.43
CA ASP A 3 8.96 22.09 14.11
C ASP A 3 8.60 20.97 13.11
N MET A 4 8.48 19.72 13.57
CA MET A 4 8.12 18.60 12.69
C MET A 4 6.66 18.69 12.24
N GLU A 5 5.77 18.97 13.18
CA GLU A 5 4.34 19.12 12.88
C GLU A 5 4.08 20.28 11.92
N GLU A 6 4.76 21.42 12.11
CA GLU A 6 4.69 22.57 11.20
C GLU A 6 5.14 22.20 9.78
N ARG A 7 6.29 21.52 9.64
CA ARG A 7 6.77 21.02 8.34
C ARG A 7 5.84 20.02 7.68
N ILE A 8 5.17 19.16 8.48
CA ILE A 8 4.13 18.24 7.97
C ILE A 8 2.93 19.03 7.44
N ARG A 9 2.47 20.06 8.16
CA ARG A 9 1.37 20.94 7.72
C ARG A 9 1.71 21.71 6.44
N GLU A 10 2.92 22.27 6.34
CA GLU A 10 3.39 22.92 5.12
C GLU A 10 3.42 21.94 3.93
N ASN A 11 3.93 20.73 4.13
CA ASN A 11 3.96 19.69 3.10
C ASN A 11 2.56 19.22 2.69
N LEU A 12 1.62 19.19 3.64
CA LEU A 12 0.21 18.89 3.40
C LEU A 12 -0.45 19.96 2.52
N GLU A 13 -0.32 21.24 2.88
CA GLU A 13 -0.86 22.36 2.12
C GLU A 13 -0.31 22.42 0.70
N TRP A 14 1.02 22.28 0.57
CA TRP A 14 1.66 22.20 -0.74
C TRP A 14 1.15 21.01 -1.54
N SER A 15 0.99 19.84 -0.90
CA SER A 15 0.51 18.65 -1.57
C SER A 15 -0.91 18.81 -2.09
N ILE A 16 -1.82 19.35 -1.27
CA ILE A 16 -3.22 19.63 -1.64
C ILE A 16 -3.26 20.61 -2.82
N SER A 17 -2.53 21.72 -2.78
CA SER A 17 -2.53 22.71 -3.87
C SER A 17 -2.05 22.14 -5.21
N SER A 18 -1.22 21.09 -5.18
CA SER A 18 -0.73 20.43 -6.40
C SER A 18 -1.72 19.42 -7.01
N VAL A 19 -2.79 19.04 -6.31
CA VAL A 19 -3.80 18.08 -6.81
C VAL A 19 -4.57 18.67 -7.98
N ASP A 20 -5.06 19.91 -7.85
CA ASP A 20 -5.83 20.57 -8.91
C ASP A 20 -5.02 20.70 -10.20
N GLN A 21 -3.73 21.04 -10.08
CA GLN A 21 -2.83 21.12 -11.23
C GLN A 21 -2.67 19.76 -11.93
N LYS A 22 -2.57 18.67 -11.17
CA LYS A 22 -2.47 17.31 -11.72
C LYS A 22 -3.77 16.86 -12.38
N LEU A 23 -4.91 17.15 -11.76
CA LEU A 23 -6.23 16.88 -12.33
C LEU A 23 -6.43 17.64 -13.64
N GLU A 24 -6.02 18.90 -13.69
CA GLU A 24 -6.09 19.72 -14.90
C GLU A 24 -5.18 19.18 -16.01
N ALA A 25 -3.97 18.72 -15.67
CA ALA A 25 -3.07 18.08 -16.61
C ALA A 25 -3.62 16.74 -17.19
N ILE A 26 -4.45 16.03 -16.43
CA ILE A 26 -5.17 14.83 -16.89
C ILE A 26 -6.29 15.22 -17.86
N LYS A 27 -7.09 16.23 -17.51
CA LYS A 27 -8.21 16.70 -18.36
C LYS A 27 -7.74 17.23 -19.72
N ASN A 28 -6.60 17.92 -19.75
CA ASN A 28 -6.14 18.64 -20.93
C ASN A 28 -5.24 17.83 -21.88
N SER A 29 -5.00 16.52 -21.62
CA SER A 29 -4.19 15.72 -22.53
C SER A 29 -4.43 14.23 -22.34
N GLU A 30 -4.72 13.56 -23.46
CA GLU A 30 -4.91 12.10 -23.58
C GLU A 30 -3.59 11.32 -23.59
N GLU A 31 -2.46 12.01 -23.71
CA GLU A 31 -1.14 11.39 -23.68
C GLU A 31 -0.68 11.10 -22.25
N ASN A 32 0.03 9.97 -22.07
CA ASN A 32 0.66 9.59 -20.81
C ASN A 32 -0.29 9.54 -19.60
N LEU A 33 -1.57 9.25 -19.83
CA LEU A 33 -2.59 9.18 -18.77
C LEU A 33 -2.17 8.23 -17.64
N ARG A 34 -1.55 7.09 -17.96
CA ARG A 34 -1.01 6.17 -16.95
C ARG A 34 -0.03 6.86 -15.98
N GLN A 35 0.93 7.66 -16.47
CA GLN A 35 1.93 8.31 -15.62
C GLN A 35 1.29 9.46 -14.83
N LYS A 36 0.36 10.19 -15.44
CA LYS A 36 -0.36 11.27 -14.77
C LYS A 36 -1.21 10.76 -13.63
N TYR A 37 -1.99 9.69 -13.84
CA TYR A 37 -2.77 9.04 -12.79
C TYR A 37 -1.88 8.47 -11.69
N ASN A 38 -0.77 7.80 -12.02
CA ASN A 38 0.17 7.32 -11.01
C ASN A 38 0.77 8.47 -10.19
N SER A 39 1.12 9.58 -10.84
CA SER A 39 1.68 10.77 -10.19
C SER A 39 0.67 11.47 -9.28
N LEU A 40 -0.60 11.52 -9.68
CA LEU A 40 -1.70 12.00 -8.85
C LEU A 40 -1.90 11.08 -7.64
N ALA A 41 -1.99 9.78 -7.85
CA ALA A 41 -2.19 8.82 -6.77
C ALA A 41 -1.07 8.86 -5.72
N MET A 42 0.19 9.04 -6.13
CA MET A 42 1.32 9.21 -5.19
C MET A 42 1.20 10.49 -4.36
N ARG A 43 0.66 11.56 -4.96
CA ARG A 43 0.40 12.82 -4.25
C ARG A 43 -0.71 12.64 -3.22
N GLU A 44 -1.82 12.03 -3.62
CA GLU A 44 -2.97 11.74 -2.74
C GLU A 44 -2.57 10.83 -1.58
N GLN A 45 -1.72 9.84 -1.85
CA GLN A 45 -1.16 8.97 -0.81
C GLN A 45 -0.34 9.75 0.22
N SER A 46 0.46 10.73 -0.24
CA SER A 46 1.24 11.58 0.66
C SER A 46 0.33 12.44 1.53
N ILE A 47 -0.73 13.01 0.95
CA ILE A 47 -1.76 13.77 1.66
C ILE A 47 -2.43 12.88 2.73
N ALA A 48 -2.80 11.65 2.37
CA ALA A 48 -3.42 10.70 3.27
C ALA A 48 -2.54 10.38 4.50
N VAL A 49 -1.24 10.18 4.28
CA VAL A 49 -0.26 9.97 5.35
C VAL A 49 -0.13 11.20 6.24
N PHE A 50 -0.06 12.41 5.67
CA PHE A 50 0.02 13.63 6.48
C PHE A 50 -1.23 13.82 7.35
N TYR A 51 -2.43 13.58 6.81
CA TYR A 51 -3.64 13.59 7.63
C TYR A 51 -3.62 12.50 8.72
N LEU A 52 -3.12 11.30 8.40
CA LEU A 52 -3.02 10.21 9.36
C LEU A 52 -2.16 10.59 10.57
N VAL A 53 -0.95 11.10 10.33
CA VAL A 53 -0.02 11.48 11.41
C VAL A 53 -0.45 12.73 12.17
N LEU A 54 -1.29 13.58 11.56
CA LEU A 54 -1.94 14.72 12.22
C LEU A 54 -3.24 14.33 12.95
N GLY A 55 -3.63 13.05 12.95
CA GLY A 55 -4.81 12.53 13.63
C GLY A 55 -6.14 12.73 12.90
N ASP A 56 -6.16 13.25 11.67
CA ASP A 56 -7.39 13.40 10.87
C ASP A 56 -7.67 12.13 10.05
N ARG A 57 -8.24 11.15 10.75
CA ARG A 57 -8.54 9.82 10.20
C ARG A 57 -9.54 9.87 9.05
N SER A 58 -10.54 10.75 9.15
CA SER A 58 -11.59 10.89 8.14
C SER A 58 -11.02 11.37 6.81
N GLN A 59 -10.18 12.42 6.84
CA GLN A 59 -9.50 12.87 5.63
C GLN A 59 -8.48 11.85 5.14
N SER A 60 -7.75 11.21 6.04
CA SER A 60 -6.79 10.17 5.67
C SER A 60 -7.44 9.03 4.87
N LYS A 61 -8.53 8.43 5.40
CA LYS A 61 -9.28 7.36 4.72
C LYS A 61 -9.75 7.80 3.34
N LYS A 62 -10.31 9.02 3.21
CA LYS A 62 -10.77 9.57 1.92
C LYS A 62 -9.64 9.70 0.89
N TRP A 63 -8.48 10.23 1.29
CA TRP A 63 -7.35 10.41 0.38
C TRP A 63 -6.66 9.09 0.02
N PHE A 64 -6.63 8.13 0.93
CA PHE A 64 -6.21 6.76 0.62
C PHE A 64 -7.14 6.11 -0.42
N GLY A 65 -8.46 6.27 -0.28
CA GLY A 65 -9.43 5.77 -1.26
C GLY A 65 -9.22 6.41 -2.64
N SER A 66 -9.06 7.73 -2.70
CA SER A 66 -8.74 8.45 -3.96
C SER A 66 -7.44 7.96 -4.60
N SER A 67 -6.40 7.76 -3.77
CA SER A 67 -5.11 7.24 -4.22
C SER A 67 -5.23 5.84 -4.84
N ALA A 68 -5.97 4.93 -4.18
CA ALA A 68 -6.22 3.60 -4.69
C ALA A 68 -6.97 3.64 -6.03
N ALA A 69 -8.04 4.45 -6.14
CA ALA A 69 -8.79 4.61 -7.37
C ALA A 69 -7.93 5.14 -8.53
N HIS A 70 -7.08 6.15 -8.31
CA HIS A 70 -6.18 6.65 -9.35
C HIS A 70 -5.02 5.69 -9.66
N LYS A 71 -4.56 4.88 -8.71
CA LYS A 71 -3.64 3.77 -9.01
C LYS A 71 -4.27 2.76 -9.95
N ILE A 72 -5.52 2.36 -9.69
CA ILE A 72 -6.26 1.41 -10.55
C ILE A 72 -6.47 2.00 -11.94
N LYS A 73 -6.90 3.27 -12.05
CA LYS A 73 -6.99 3.96 -13.35
C LYS A 73 -5.65 3.98 -14.09
N SER A 74 -4.53 4.15 -13.38
CA SER A 74 -3.20 4.06 -13.98
C SER A 74 -2.93 2.67 -14.58
N VAL A 75 -3.36 1.60 -13.89
CA VAL A 75 -3.25 0.20 -14.36
C VAL A 75 -4.22 -0.07 -15.52
N GLU A 76 -5.45 0.42 -15.49
CA GLU A 76 -6.41 0.30 -16.60
C GLU A 76 -5.88 0.98 -17.87
N GLN A 77 -5.40 2.22 -17.73
CA GLN A 77 -4.74 2.93 -18.83
C GLN A 77 -3.50 2.16 -19.29
N TYR A 78 -2.74 1.57 -18.36
CA TYR A 78 -1.62 0.72 -18.71
C TYR A 78 -2.04 -0.46 -19.62
N ARG A 79 -3.11 -1.18 -19.23
CA ARG A 79 -3.69 -2.32 -19.95
C ARG A 79 -4.27 -1.98 -21.33
N GLN A 80 -4.77 -0.76 -21.52
CA GLN A 80 -5.36 -0.32 -22.80
C GLN A 80 -4.32 -0.08 -23.91
N TYR A 81 -3.11 0.35 -23.57
CA TYR A 81 -2.03 0.68 -24.53
C TYR A 81 -0.95 -0.41 -24.62
N THR A 82 -1.30 -1.62 -24.21
CA THR A 82 -0.43 -2.80 -24.12
C THR A 82 0.16 -3.21 -25.47
N HIS A 83 -0.58 -3.04 -26.56
CA HIS A 83 -0.06 -3.37 -27.89
C HIS A 83 0.96 -2.37 -28.46
N GLU A 84 1.21 -1.24 -27.78
CA GLU A 84 2.03 -0.13 -28.30
C GLU A 84 3.33 0.12 -27.49
N GLY A 85 3.46 -0.47 -26.29
CA GLY A 85 4.60 -0.27 -25.40
C GLY A 85 5.53 -1.47 -25.31
N GLY A 86 6.84 -1.26 -25.52
CA GLY A 86 7.87 -2.28 -25.34
C GLY A 86 7.89 -2.90 -23.93
N SER A 87 8.53 -4.07 -23.82
CA SER A 87 8.59 -4.96 -22.63
C SER A 87 8.92 -4.27 -21.30
N GLU A 88 9.80 -3.27 -21.28
CA GLU A 88 10.21 -2.56 -20.05
C GLU A 88 9.07 -1.81 -19.35
N THR A 89 7.99 -1.50 -20.07
CA THR A 89 6.87 -0.75 -19.49
C THR A 89 5.97 -1.62 -18.60
N TRP A 90 6.03 -2.94 -18.79
CA TRP A 90 5.10 -3.94 -18.25
C TRP A 90 5.45 -4.37 -16.85
N GLU A 91 6.74 -4.53 -16.57
CA GLU A 91 7.31 -5.13 -15.34
C GLU A 91 6.73 -4.59 -14.01
N ASN A 92 6.20 -3.38 -13.97
CA ASN A 92 5.80 -2.75 -12.71
C ASN A 92 4.29 -2.77 -12.43
N GLU A 93 3.49 -3.57 -13.16
CA GLU A 93 2.04 -3.66 -12.93
C GLU A 93 1.69 -4.23 -11.54
N PRO A 94 2.23 -5.38 -11.09
CA PRO A 94 1.99 -5.89 -9.74
C PRO A 94 2.36 -4.89 -8.64
N LEU A 95 3.47 -4.16 -8.79
CA LEU A 95 3.87 -3.11 -7.85
C LEU A 95 2.85 -1.97 -7.76
N LYS A 96 2.23 -1.59 -8.88
CA LYS A 96 1.18 -0.54 -8.89
C LYS A 96 -0.08 -1.06 -8.21
N VAL A 97 -0.47 -2.30 -8.47
CA VAL A 97 -1.63 -2.94 -7.84
C VAL A 97 -1.39 -3.14 -6.35
N GLN A 98 -0.20 -3.54 -5.91
CA GLN A 98 0.18 -3.62 -4.50
C GLN A 98 -0.01 -2.27 -3.79
N LYS A 99 0.48 -1.18 -4.41
CA LYS A 99 0.29 0.17 -3.87
C LYS A 99 -1.19 0.57 -3.83
N ALA A 100 -2.00 0.13 -4.79
CA ALA A 100 -3.45 0.33 -4.77
C ALA A 100 -4.09 -0.44 -3.61
N MET A 101 -3.71 -1.70 -3.41
CA MET A 101 -4.20 -2.59 -2.36
C MET A 101 -3.92 -2.02 -0.95
N PHE A 102 -2.69 -1.58 -0.69
CA PHE A 102 -2.37 -0.97 0.59
C PHE A 102 -3.17 0.31 0.83
N SER A 103 -3.29 1.18 -0.18
CA SER A 103 -4.13 2.37 -0.08
C SER A 103 -5.61 2.01 0.12
N SER A 104 -6.15 0.98 -0.52
CA SER A 104 -7.56 0.59 -0.37
C SER A 104 -7.85 0.01 1.00
N ILE A 105 -6.94 -0.79 1.56
CA ILE A 105 -7.08 -1.32 2.92
C ILE A 105 -7.03 -0.16 3.92
N LEU A 106 -6.10 0.79 3.76
CA LEU A 106 -5.99 1.97 4.61
C LEU A 106 -7.19 2.92 4.50
N SER A 107 -7.93 2.90 3.39
CA SER A 107 -9.19 3.65 3.27
C SER A 107 -10.35 2.99 4.00
N GLN A 108 -10.26 1.69 4.30
CA GLN A 108 -11.33 0.87 4.88
C GLN A 108 -12.65 0.98 4.11
N ASP A 109 -12.56 1.22 2.80
CA ASP A 109 -13.73 1.34 1.92
C ASP A 109 -13.87 0.06 1.11
N GLU A 110 -14.94 -0.69 1.37
CA GLU A 110 -15.17 -2.02 0.79
C GLU A 110 -15.17 -1.99 -0.74
N GLU A 111 -15.78 -0.97 -1.35
CA GLU A 111 -15.81 -0.82 -2.80
C GLU A 111 -14.39 -0.63 -3.36
N THR A 112 -13.60 0.26 -2.75
CA THR A 112 -12.20 0.47 -3.15
C THR A 112 -11.35 -0.78 -2.96
N ILE A 113 -11.53 -1.54 -1.86
CA ILE A 113 -10.82 -2.81 -1.60
C ILE A 113 -11.19 -3.85 -2.67
N GLN A 114 -12.46 -3.96 -3.01
CA GLN A 114 -12.94 -4.88 -4.04
C GLN A 114 -12.37 -4.50 -5.42
N ASN A 115 -12.30 -3.21 -5.74
CA ASN A 115 -11.71 -2.74 -7.00
C ASN A 115 -10.21 -3.08 -7.10
N ALA A 116 -9.44 -2.89 -6.02
CA ALA A 116 -8.02 -3.27 -5.98
C ALA A 116 -7.83 -4.80 -6.10
N THR A 117 -8.69 -5.56 -5.43
CA THR A 117 -8.77 -7.02 -5.51
C THR A 117 -9.06 -7.50 -6.93
N ASN A 118 -10.03 -6.89 -7.62
CA ASN A 118 -10.34 -7.20 -9.01
C ASN A 118 -9.15 -6.90 -9.92
N ALA A 119 -8.51 -5.75 -9.74
CA ALA A 119 -7.35 -5.37 -10.53
C ALA A 119 -6.19 -6.35 -10.38
N ALA A 120 -5.94 -6.90 -9.19
CA ALA A 120 -4.92 -7.93 -8.97
C ALA A 120 -5.23 -9.25 -9.68
N LEU A 121 -6.48 -9.69 -9.66
CA LEU A 121 -6.91 -10.95 -10.28
C LEU A 121 -6.96 -10.90 -11.81
N GLU A 122 -6.93 -9.70 -12.39
CA GLU A 122 -6.76 -9.50 -13.82
C GLU A 122 -5.30 -9.64 -14.29
N ILE A 123 -4.32 -9.72 -13.37
CA ILE A 123 -2.92 -9.95 -13.76
C ILE A 123 -2.78 -11.41 -14.23
N PRO A 124 -2.30 -11.68 -15.47
CA PRO A 124 -2.22 -13.04 -16.01
C PRO A 124 -1.33 -14.00 -15.19
N GLU A 125 -1.67 -15.29 -15.18
CA GLU A 125 -0.86 -16.31 -14.48
C GLU A 125 0.55 -16.47 -15.05
N ALA A 126 0.73 -16.22 -16.35
CA ALA A 126 2.05 -16.27 -17.00
C ALA A 126 2.95 -15.06 -16.68
N TYR A 127 2.44 -14.05 -15.98
CA TYR A 127 3.17 -12.81 -15.71
C TYR A 127 4.54 -13.01 -15.02
N PRO A 128 4.68 -13.78 -13.93
CA PRO A 128 5.99 -14.04 -13.31
C PRO A 128 6.94 -14.88 -14.19
N GLU A 129 6.44 -15.60 -15.20
CA GLU A 129 7.29 -16.29 -16.18
C GLU A 129 7.86 -15.31 -17.21
N GLU A 130 7.10 -14.28 -17.57
CA GLU A 130 7.52 -13.24 -18.52
C GLU A 130 8.42 -12.18 -17.84
N TYR A 131 8.14 -11.86 -16.57
CA TYR A 131 8.80 -10.80 -15.81
C TYR A 131 9.31 -11.29 -14.45
N HIS A 132 10.35 -12.14 -14.45
CA HIS A 132 10.86 -12.80 -13.24
C HIS A 132 11.16 -11.85 -12.06
N GLY A 133 11.68 -10.65 -12.32
CA GLY A 133 12.01 -9.66 -11.28
C GLY A 133 10.82 -9.13 -10.47
N THR A 134 9.60 -9.51 -10.84
CA THR A 134 8.34 -8.94 -10.33
C THR A 134 7.50 -9.94 -9.54
N ARG A 135 7.98 -11.19 -9.46
CA ARG A 135 7.23 -12.31 -8.90
C ARG A 135 6.82 -12.11 -7.45
N SER A 136 7.66 -11.53 -6.59
CA SER A 136 7.25 -11.24 -5.19
C SER A 136 6.05 -10.31 -5.12
N TRP A 137 6.03 -9.25 -5.92
CA TRP A 137 4.87 -8.34 -5.99
C TRP A 137 3.63 -9.05 -6.53
N TYR A 138 3.79 -9.92 -7.53
CA TYR A 138 2.70 -10.73 -8.10
C TYR A 138 2.08 -11.66 -7.05
N ASP A 139 2.92 -12.46 -6.38
CA ASP A 139 2.47 -13.43 -5.38
C ASP A 139 1.87 -12.73 -4.16
N LEU A 140 2.41 -11.59 -3.73
CA LEU A 140 1.85 -10.78 -2.65
C LEU A 140 0.45 -10.25 -2.99
N VAL A 141 0.26 -9.63 -4.17
CA VAL A 141 -1.07 -9.09 -4.51
C VAL A 141 -2.11 -10.17 -4.69
N LEU A 142 -1.74 -11.35 -5.21
CA LEU A 142 -2.66 -12.47 -5.31
C LEU A 142 -2.97 -13.10 -3.96
N THR A 143 -1.98 -13.22 -3.08
CA THR A 143 -2.20 -13.68 -1.70
C THR A 143 -3.22 -12.80 -1.00
N LEU A 144 -3.01 -11.48 -0.98
CA LEU A 144 -3.96 -10.54 -0.35
C LEU A 144 -5.34 -10.60 -1.00
N SER A 145 -5.41 -10.56 -2.33
CA SER A 145 -6.69 -10.56 -3.06
C SER A 145 -7.52 -11.81 -2.81
N LYS A 146 -6.86 -12.98 -2.79
CA LYS A 146 -7.51 -14.26 -2.54
C LYS A 146 -7.89 -14.41 -1.07
N CYS A 147 -7.04 -13.95 -0.15
CA CYS A 147 -7.35 -13.89 1.27
C CYS A 147 -8.60 -13.02 1.53
N ILE A 148 -8.66 -11.81 0.95
CA ILE A 148 -9.82 -10.91 1.03
C ILE A 148 -11.10 -11.59 0.52
N ARG A 149 -10.99 -12.41 -0.54
CA ARG A 149 -12.12 -13.17 -1.10
C ARG A 149 -12.39 -14.49 -0.38
N THR A 150 -11.67 -14.82 0.67
CA THR A 150 -11.74 -16.14 1.35
C THR A 150 -11.50 -17.33 0.40
N ASP A 151 -10.73 -17.11 -0.66
CA ASP A 151 -10.33 -18.11 -1.66
C ASP A 151 -9.06 -18.82 -1.20
N MET A 152 -9.16 -20.11 -0.87
CA MET A 152 -8.07 -20.94 -0.35
C MET A 152 -6.84 -21.02 -1.24
N GLU A 153 -6.93 -20.66 -2.53
CA GLU A 153 -5.77 -20.54 -3.40
C GLU A 153 -4.74 -19.50 -2.92
N TYR A 154 -5.11 -18.60 -1.98
CA TYR A 154 -4.15 -17.70 -1.32
C TYR A 154 -2.96 -18.47 -0.73
N GLN A 155 -3.16 -19.70 -0.22
CA GLN A 155 -2.11 -20.52 0.40
C GLN A 155 -1.00 -20.88 -0.56
N ARG A 156 -1.34 -21.12 -1.84
CA ARG A 156 -0.35 -21.38 -2.89
C ARG A 156 0.56 -20.16 -3.09
N HIS A 157 -0.05 -19.00 -3.29
CA HIS A 157 0.70 -17.75 -3.53
C HIS A 157 1.49 -17.30 -2.30
N LEU A 158 0.97 -17.54 -1.10
CA LEU A 158 1.68 -17.27 0.14
C LEU A 158 2.96 -18.10 0.23
N LYS A 159 2.87 -19.39 -0.10
CA LYS A 159 4.04 -20.28 -0.16
C LYS A 159 5.03 -19.82 -1.23
N ASP A 160 4.56 -19.49 -2.42
CA ASP A 160 5.41 -19.00 -3.52
C ASP A 160 6.13 -17.68 -3.14
N LEU A 161 5.44 -16.77 -2.44
CA LEU A 161 6.03 -15.52 -1.92
C LEU A 161 7.17 -15.80 -0.94
N VAL A 162 6.97 -16.72 0.02
CA VAL A 162 8.00 -17.08 1.00
C VAL A 162 9.20 -17.76 0.33
N GLU A 163 8.96 -18.69 -0.60
CA GLU A 163 10.03 -19.36 -1.35
C GLU A 163 10.85 -18.37 -2.19
N TYR A 164 10.19 -17.34 -2.73
CA TYR A 164 10.85 -16.34 -3.57
C TYR A 164 11.54 -15.22 -2.80
N ALA A 165 11.11 -14.94 -1.56
CA ALA A 165 11.72 -13.92 -0.69
C ALA A 165 13.24 -14.14 -0.52
N ASP A 166 13.69 -15.40 -0.52
CA ASP A 166 15.09 -15.79 -0.33
C ASP A 166 16.01 -15.42 -1.51
N VAL A 167 15.42 -15.04 -2.65
CA VAL A 167 16.15 -14.72 -3.89
C VAL A 167 16.71 -13.28 -3.88
N PHE A 168 16.09 -12.37 -3.13
CA PHE A 168 16.52 -10.97 -3.04
C PHE A 168 17.06 -10.69 -1.64
N GLY A 169 18.25 -10.07 -1.56
CA GLY A 169 19.06 -9.96 -0.34
C GLY A 169 18.31 -9.65 0.96
N GLU A 170 18.91 -10.07 2.08
CA GLU A 170 18.29 -10.25 3.40
C GLU A 170 17.21 -9.23 3.82
N THR A 171 17.41 -7.93 3.62
CA THR A 171 16.42 -6.91 4.06
C THR A 171 15.13 -6.91 3.25
N ALA A 172 15.19 -7.16 1.93
CA ALA A 172 13.99 -7.24 1.10
C ALA A 172 13.20 -8.53 1.38
N ALA A 173 13.94 -9.63 1.60
CA ALA A 173 13.38 -10.90 2.03
C ALA A 173 12.56 -10.76 3.33
N LEU A 174 13.05 -9.98 4.31
CA LEU A 174 12.34 -9.75 5.58
C LEU A 174 10.97 -9.11 5.37
N GLN A 175 10.84 -8.11 4.48
CA GLN A 175 9.53 -7.48 4.24
C GLN A 175 8.52 -8.48 3.62
N ASP A 176 8.95 -9.27 2.64
CA ASP A 176 8.07 -10.23 1.96
C ASP A 176 7.69 -11.39 2.90
N ARG A 177 8.64 -11.92 3.69
CA ARG A 177 8.36 -12.93 4.72
C ARG A 177 7.50 -12.40 5.85
N GLY A 178 7.76 -11.19 6.34
CA GLY A 178 6.96 -10.53 7.36
C GLY A 178 5.52 -10.31 6.89
N THR A 179 5.34 -9.91 5.63
CA THR A 179 4.01 -9.82 5.00
C THR A 179 3.32 -11.16 4.93
N ALA A 180 4.02 -12.21 4.50
CA ALA A 180 3.47 -13.56 4.46
C ALA A 180 3.06 -14.04 5.86
N SER A 181 3.95 -13.90 6.85
CA SER A 181 3.70 -14.30 8.24
C SER A 181 2.50 -13.58 8.83
N ALA A 182 2.38 -12.26 8.62
CA ALA A 182 1.26 -11.51 9.14
C ALA A 182 -0.08 -11.87 8.46
N ILE A 183 -0.09 -12.16 7.16
CA ILE A 183 -1.30 -12.65 6.48
C ILE A 183 -1.71 -14.02 7.03
N GLU A 184 -0.75 -14.93 7.24
CA GLU A 184 -1.01 -16.23 7.85
C GLU A 184 -1.56 -16.08 9.28
N GLY A 185 -0.96 -15.20 10.08
CA GLY A 185 -1.45 -14.87 11.42
C GLY A 185 -2.88 -14.32 11.41
N ILE A 186 -3.24 -13.47 10.44
CA ILE A 186 -4.62 -12.97 10.29
C ILE A 186 -5.59 -14.13 10.03
N VAL A 187 -5.23 -15.07 9.16
CA VAL A 187 -6.10 -16.23 8.87
C VAL A 187 -6.22 -17.17 10.06
N ASN A 188 -5.14 -17.33 10.83
CA ASN A 188 -5.10 -18.21 12.00
C ASN A 188 -5.57 -17.52 13.30
N GLU A 189 -5.99 -16.25 13.23
CA GLU A 189 -6.35 -15.42 14.38
C GLU A 189 -5.22 -15.32 15.44
N ASP A 190 -3.96 -15.31 14.99
CA ASP A 190 -2.75 -15.27 15.82
C ASP A 190 -2.15 -13.86 15.88
N ASN A 191 -2.48 -13.11 16.94
CA ASN A 191 -1.99 -11.74 17.15
C ASN A 191 -0.46 -11.65 17.30
N GLU A 192 0.20 -12.67 17.86
CA GLU A 192 1.66 -12.66 18.05
C GLU A 192 2.35 -12.81 16.70
N GLN A 193 1.88 -13.75 15.86
CA GLN A 193 2.40 -13.93 14.51
C GLN A 193 2.20 -12.67 13.63
N ILE A 194 1.07 -11.98 13.80
CA ILE A 194 0.81 -10.71 13.09
C ILE A 194 1.78 -9.63 13.54
N ALA A 195 1.99 -9.48 14.85
CA ALA A 195 2.90 -8.48 15.40
C ALA A 195 4.35 -8.71 14.95
N ASP A 196 4.84 -9.95 15.02
CA ASP A 196 6.17 -10.33 14.54
C ASP A 196 6.33 -10.06 13.05
N GLY A 197 5.32 -10.42 12.24
CA GLY A 197 5.34 -10.17 10.80
C GLY A 197 5.36 -8.68 10.45
N ILE A 198 4.65 -7.84 11.22
CA ILE A 198 4.70 -6.37 11.08
C ILE A 198 6.09 -5.84 11.46
N ALA A 199 6.67 -6.33 12.55
CA ALA A 199 8.01 -5.92 12.99
C ALA A 199 9.08 -6.21 11.92
N ASP A 200 8.98 -7.35 11.22
CA ASP A 200 9.89 -7.73 10.12
C ASP A 200 9.84 -6.78 8.90
N MET A 201 8.77 -5.98 8.75
CA MET A 201 8.68 -5.00 7.66
C MET A 201 9.42 -3.69 7.96
N ILE A 202 9.65 -3.37 9.23
CA ILE A 202 10.22 -2.08 9.66
C ILE A 202 11.68 -1.87 9.23
N PRO A 203 12.59 -2.86 9.30
CA PRO A 203 14.00 -2.67 8.94
C PRO A 203 14.22 -2.16 7.52
N LEU A 204 13.39 -2.59 6.54
CA LEU A 204 13.49 -2.08 5.18
C LEU A 204 13.05 -0.61 5.10
N HIS A 205 11.98 -0.25 5.80
CA HIS A 205 11.50 1.13 5.88
C HIS A 205 12.57 2.07 6.44
N GLU A 206 13.22 1.69 7.53
CA GLU A 206 14.30 2.47 8.15
C GLU A 206 15.54 2.58 7.25
N LYS A 207 15.86 1.52 6.50
CA LYS A 207 16.98 1.51 5.56
C LYS A 207 16.74 2.41 4.35
N GLU A 208 15.51 2.46 3.84
CA GLU A 208 15.16 3.19 2.62
C GLU A 208 14.78 4.65 2.85
N ASN A 209 14.45 5.03 4.09
CA ASN A 209 13.99 6.37 4.41
C ASN A 209 14.92 7.11 5.37
N ASP A 210 14.99 8.41 5.17
CA ASP A 210 15.73 9.32 6.05
C ASP A 210 14.92 9.56 7.33
N ILE A 211 15.35 8.95 8.44
CA ILE A 211 14.68 9.05 9.76
C ILE A 211 14.62 10.53 10.18
N GLY A 212 13.44 10.98 10.59
CA GLY A 212 13.22 12.39 10.94
C GLY A 212 12.97 13.32 9.73
N SER A 213 12.80 12.77 8.52
CA SER A 213 12.34 13.54 7.36
C SER A 213 10.82 13.78 7.43
N PRO A 214 10.31 14.99 7.10
CA PRO A 214 8.88 15.27 7.06
C PRO A 214 8.20 14.72 5.79
N LYS A 215 8.87 13.80 5.06
CA LYS A 215 8.32 13.16 3.86
C LYS A 215 7.35 12.07 4.28
N ALA A 216 6.20 11.99 3.62
CA ALA A 216 5.21 10.95 3.88
C ALA A 216 5.79 9.52 3.88
N SER A 217 6.74 9.22 3.00
CA SER A 217 7.37 7.88 2.95
C SER A 217 8.24 7.56 4.17
N ALA A 218 8.75 8.55 4.89
CA ALA A 218 9.55 8.35 6.10
C ALA A 218 8.69 8.25 7.36
N LEU A 219 7.50 8.86 7.35
CA LEU A 219 6.63 8.96 8.52
C LEU A 219 5.84 7.67 8.80
N VAL A 220 5.51 6.89 7.76
CA VAL A 220 4.66 5.69 7.90
C VAL A 220 5.18 4.55 7.04
N CYS A 221 5.40 3.40 7.67
CA CYS A 221 5.64 2.14 6.97
C CYS A 221 4.30 1.65 6.40
N ARG A 222 4.03 1.97 5.13
CA ARG A 222 2.72 1.70 4.50
C ARG A 222 2.35 0.21 4.43
N PRO A 223 3.26 -0.73 4.12
CA PRO A 223 2.93 -2.16 4.18
C PRO A 223 2.47 -2.57 5.58
N ALA A 224 3.24 -2.22 6.62
CA ALA A 224 2.92 -2.49 8.01
C ALA A 224 1.57 -1.87 8.43
N ALA A 225 1.35 -0.60 8.10
CA ALA A 225 0.11 0.10 8.41
C ALA A 225 -1.11 -0.52 7.71
N ALA A 226 -0.97 -0.95 6.45
CA ALA A 226 -2.04 -1.62 5.72
C ALA A 226 -2.34 -3.00 6.32
N ILE A 227 -1.33 -3.81 6.62
CA ILE A 227 -1.53 -5.13 7.24
C ILE A 227 -2.13 -5.02 8.64
N TYR A 228 -1.68 -4.07 9.46
CA TYR A 228 -2.29 -3.78 10.75
C TYR A 228 -3.77 -3.39 10.61
N THR A 229 -4.09 -2.49 9.66
CA THR A 229 -5.48 -2.11 9.37
C THR A 229 -6.30 -3.32 8.90
N PHE A 230 -5.72 -4.21 8.10
CA PHE A 230 -6.40 -5.42 7.65
C PHE A 230 -6.71 -6.37 8.82
N ALA A 231 -5.80 -6.52 9.78
CA ALA A 231 -6.04 -7.29 11.00
C ALA A 231 -7.18 -6.69 11.84
N LEU A 232 -7.18 -5.36 12.03
CA LEU A 232 -8.27 -4.65 12.74
C LEU A 232 -9.64 -4.87 12.07
N MET A 233 -9.69 -4.84 10.74
CA MET A 233 -10.92 -5.12 9.98
C MET A 233 -11.44 -6.55 10.20
N HIS A 234 -10.59 -7.48 10.64
CA HIS A 234 -10.95 -8.85 11.01
C HIS A 234 -11.25 -9.01 12.51
N GLY A 235 -11.26 -7.92 13.28
CA GLY A 235 -11.50 -7.96 14.73
C GLY A 235 -10.30 -8.45 15.55
N LEU A 236 -9.12 -8.48 14.94
CA LEU A 236 -7.85 -8.81 15.61
C LEU A 236 -7.19 -7.52 16.12
N ASP A 237 -6.32 -7.64 17.13
CA ASP A 237 -5.64 -6.48 17.75
C ASP A 237 -4.23 -6.89 18.18
N PRO A 238 -3.27 -6.95 17.23
CA PRO A 238 -1.90 -7.30 17.53
C PRO A 238 -1.17 -6.15 18.24
N GLU A 239 -0.38 -6.49 19.27
CA GLU A 239 0.45 -5.53 19.99
C GLU A 239 1.71 -5.23 19.18
N ILE A 240 1.83 -4.02 18.65
CA ILE A 240 2.93 -3.61 17.77
C ILE A 240 3.64 -2.35 18.28
N ASP A 241 4.89 -2.17 17.87
CA ASP A 241 5.55 -0.87 17.96
C ASP A 241 4.87 0.14 17.02
N ARG A 242 4.54 1.31 17.56
CA ARG A 242 3.72 2.34 16.92
C ARG A 242 4.55 3.42 16.22
N GLU A 243 5.88 3.38 16.26
CA GLU A 243 6.72 4.45 15.69
C GLU A 243 6.41 4.74 14.21
N TYR A 244 6.22 3.69 13.41
CA TYR A 244 5.92 3.80 11.96
C TYR A 244 4.54 3.29 11.56
N VAL A 245 3.72 2.88 12.54
CA VAL A 245 2.33 2.43 12.36
C VAL A 245 1.43 3.29 13.27
N PRO A 246 0.85 4.39 12.73
CA PRO A 246 0.18 5.39 13.57
C PRO A 246 -0.98 4.82 14.39
N GLU A 247 -1.05 5.23 15.67
CA GLU A 247 -2.17 4.91 16.58
C GLU A 247 -3.53 5.36 16.03
N ALA A 248 -3.53 6.40 15.18
CA ALA A 248 -4.70 6.88 14.45
C ALA A 248 -5.30 5.84 13.46
N LEU A 249 -4.82 4.59 13.44
CA LEU A 249 -5.44 3.46 12.75
C LEU A 249 -6.38 2.63 13.64
N ASP A 250 -6.25 2.72 14.98
CA ASP A 250 -7.06 1.96 15.94
C ASP A 250 -8.34 2.70 16.32
N ASP A 251 -9.51 2.19 15.95
CA ASP A 251 -10.81 2.86 16.21
C ASP A 251 -11.16 2.92 17.72
N SER A 252 -10.45 2.16 18.58
CA SER A 252 -10.58 2.21 20.03
C SER A 252 -9.91 3.46 20.64
N TYR A 253 -9.01 4.11 19.91
CA TYR A 253 -8.33 5.33 20.32
C TYR A 253 -9.21 6.57 20.14
N ILE A 254 -10.21 6.73 21.02
CA ILE A 254 -10.89 8.01 21.20
C ILE A 254 -9.94 8.88 22.01
N GLU A 255 -9.34 9.90 21.37
CA GLU A 255 -8.70 11.00 22.11
C GLU A 255 -9.75 11.60 23.06
N ILE A 256 -9.63 11.31 24.35
CA ILE A 256 -10.26 12.13 25.39
C ILE A 256 -9.45 13.43 25.43
N ARG A 257 -9.81 14.38 24.57
CA ARG A 257 -9.31 15.75 24.66
C ARG A 257 -9.93 16.41 25.90
N TYR A 258 -9.08 16.74 26.87
CA TYR A 258 -9.42 17.63 27.99
C TYR A 258 -9.53 19.08 27.53
#